data_AF-A0A1F2QSA4-F1
#
_entry.id   AF-A0A1F2QSA4-F1
#
_cell.length_a   1.000
_cell.length_b   1.000
_cell.length_c   1.000
_cell.angle_alpha   90.00
_cell.angle_beta   90.00
_cell.angle_gamma   90.00
#
_symmetry.space_group_name_H-M   'P 1'
#
loop_
_entity.id
_entity.type
_entity.pdbx_description
1 polymer ?
#
loop_
_entity_poly.entity_id
_entity_poly.type
_entity_poly.pdbx_seq_one_letter_code
_entity_poly.pdbx_strand_id
1 'polypeptide(L)'
;MADRRDGQRFPLRLRVDWGAADRPDASLQPGETFDISASGLYVRGEASAPAAGSPVELSVRLPLLDPHCPVDLRGQGRVVRIDQLDGRRVGVAVSFDRIELKADDWESLT
;
A
#
# COMPACT_ATOMS: atom_id res chain seq x y z
N MET A 1 -4.06 -26.91 -8.10
CA MET A 1 -3.22 -25.73 -7.79
C MET A 1 -3.75 -25.12 -6.50
N ALA A 2 -3.06 -25.34 -5.39
CA ALA A 2 -3.50 -24.86 -4.08
C ALA A 2 -3.14 -23.38 -3.92
N ASP A 3 -4.10 -22.59 -3.46
CA ASP A 3 -3.93 -21.18 -3.13
C ASP A 3 -2.92 -21.05 -1.98
N ARG A 4 -1.69 -20.63 -2.28
CA ARG A 4 -0.58 -20.46 -1.31
C ARG A 4 -0.67 -19.10 -0.60
N ARG A 5 -1.86 -18.70 -0.15
CA ARG A 5 -2.05 -17.42 0.55
C ARG A 5 -1.98 -17.65 2.05
N ASP A 6 -0.97 -17.06 2.68
CA ASP A 6 -0.68 -17.23 4.12
C ASP A 6 -1.41 -16.21 5.01
N GLY A 7 -2.56 -15.67 4.56
CA GLY A 7 -3.28 -14.67 5.34
C GLY A 7 -4.60 -14.21 4.74
N GLN A 8 -5.55 -13.88 5.62
CA GLN A 8 -6.83 -13.28 5.26
C GLN A 8 -6.60 -11.91 4.61
N ARG A 9 -7.22 -11.69 3.44
CA ARG A 9 -7.25 -10.37 2.79
C ARG A 9 -8.60 -9.71 3.01
N PHE A 10 -8.57 -8.45 3.37
CA PHE A 10 -9.76 -7.62 3.56
C PHE A 10 -9.95 -6.75 2.31
N PRO A 11 -11.13 -6.74 1.68
CA PRO A 11 -11.41 -5.96 0.46
C PRO A 11 -11.64 -4.48 0.80
N LEU A 12 -10.61 -3.81 1.31
CA LEU A 12 -10.67 -2.40 1.71
C LEU A 12 -10.19 -1.50 0.57
N ARG A 13 -11.00 -0.49 0.23
CA ARG A 13 -10.65 0.58 -0.70
C ARG A 13 -10.11 1.76 0.07
N LEU A 14 -8.81 1.74 0.31
CA LEU A 14 -8.11 2.75 1.09
C LEU A 14 -7.22 3.57 0.18
N ARG A 15 -7.10 4.86 0.50
CA ARG A 15 -6.08 5.69 -0.13
C ARG A 15 -4.71 5.21 0.32
N VAL A 16 -3.81 5.05 -0.65
CA VAL A 16 -2.42 4.73 -0.43
C VAL A 16 -1.55 5.74 -1.18
N ASP A 17 -0.55 6.30 -0.52
CA ASP A 17 0.52 7.05 -1.16
C ASP A 17 1.76 6.13 -1.18
N TRP A 18 2.35 5.88 -2.34
CA TRP A 18 3.42 4.89 -2.49
C TRP A 18 4.41 5.23 -3.61
N GLY A 19 5.63 4.70 -3.52
CA GLY A 19 6.71 5.04 -4.44
C GLY A 19 7.93 4.15 -4.30
N ALA A 20 8.96 4.45 -5.09
CA ALA A 20 10.21 3.71 -5.05
C ALA A 20 11.01 4.08 -3.79
N ALA A 21 11.37 3.09 -2.97
CA ALA A 21 12.08 3.35 -1.71
C ALA A 21 13.57 3.72 -1.91
N ASP A 22 14.12 3.45 -3.08
CA ASP A 22 15.51 3.76 -3.45
C ASP A 22 15.69 5.21 -3.95
N ARG A 23 14.60 5.97 -4.06
CA ARG A 23 14.61 7.36 -4.51
C ARG A 23 13.95 8.26 -3.46
N PRO A 24 14.69 8.69 -2.42
CA PRO A 24 14.16 9.50 -1.32
C PRO A 24 13.60 10.86 -1.77
N ASP A 25 14.05 11.39 -2.91
CA ASP A 25 13.55 12.65 -3.47
C ASP A 25 12.32 12.48 -4.38
N ALA A 26 11.89 11.24 -4.65
CA ALA A 26 10.71 10.98 -5.47
C ALA A 26 9.45 11.13 -4.61
N SER A 27 8.52 11.97 -5.06
CA SER A 27 7.23 12.08 -4.38
C SER A 27 6.44 10.78 -4.47
N LEU A 28 5.87 10.37 -3.33
CA LEU A 28 4.89 9.28 -3.29
C LEU A 28 3.71 9.61 -4.20
N GLN A 29 3.29 8.62 -4.97
CA GLN A 29 2.17 8.74 -5.88
C GLN A 29 0.90 8.23 -5.20
N PRO A 30 -0.22 8.93 -5.34
CA PRO A 30 -1.49 8.47 -4.80
C PRO A 30 -2.01 7.25 -5.56
N GLY A 31 -2.74 6.39 -4.87
CA GLY A 31 -3.40 5.20 -5.39
C GLY A 31 -4.54 4.76 -4.47
N GLU A 32 -5.20 3.67 -4.88
CA GLU A 32 -6.30 3.06 -4.11
C GLU A 32 -6.04 1.56 -3.97
N THR A 33 -6.15 1.04 -2.75
CA THR A 33 -6.05 -0.41 -2.52
C THR A 33 -7.29 -1.12 -3.05
N PHE A 34 -7.12 -2.30 -3.64
CA PHE A 34 -8.20 -3.25 -3.85
C PHE A 34 -8.40 -4.10 -2.59
N ASP A 35 -7.31 -4.64 -2.06
CA ASP A 35 -7.32 -5.43 -0.84
C ASP A 35 -6.04 -5.22 -0.03
N ILE A 36 -6.10 -5.61 1.24
CA ILE A 36 -4.97 -5.58 2.17
C ILE A 36 -4.97 -6.83 3.06
N SER A 37 -3.79 -7.32 3.38
CA SER A 37 -3.54 -8.35 4.40
C SER A 37 -2.36 -7.91 5.28
N ALA A 38 -2.08 -8.68 6.33
CA ALA A 38 -0.88 -8.46 7.15
C ALA A 38 0.44 -8.61 6.35
N SER A 39 0.40 -9.29 5.20
CA SER A 39 1.57 -9.60 4.37
C SER A 39 1.73 -8.69 3.14
N GLY A 40 0.75 -7.83 2.83
CA GLY A 40 0.81 -7.00 1.63
C GLY A 40 -0.52 -6.39 1.21
N LEU A 41 -0.48 -5.67 0.11
CA LEU A 41 -1.66 -5.02 -0.47
C LEU A 41 -1.69 -5.17 -1.99
N TYR A 42 -2.85 -4.91 -2.58
CA TYR A 42 -3.00 -4.74 -4.02
C TYR A 42 -3.46 -3.32 -4.31
N VAL A 43 -2.76 -2.58 -5.15
CA VAL A 43 -3.15 -1.24 -5.63
C VAL A 43 -3.85 -1.38 -6.97
N ARG A 44 -4.99 -0.74 -7.14
CA ARG A 44 -5.74 -0.69 -8.41
C ARG A 44 -5.26 0.50 -9.26
N GLY A 45 -5.27 0.31 -10.57
CA GLY A 45 -5.25 1.40 -11.55
C GLY A 45 -3.99 1.49 -12.39
N GLU A 46 -3.92 2.57 -13.16
CA GLU A 46 -2.89 2.84 -14.16
C GLU A 46 -1.68 3.62 -13.58
N ALA A 47 -1.63 3.82 -12.25
CA ALA A 47 -0.58 4.58 -11.60
C ALA A 47 0.81 4.09 -12.01
N SER A 48 1.74 5.02 -12.22
CA SER A 48 3.15 4.68 -12.40
C SER A 48 3.62 3.88 -11.18
N ALA A 49 4.41 2.85 -11.44
CA ALA A 49 4.77 1.84 -10.46
C ALA A 49 6.18 1.39 -10.78
N PRO A 50 7.03 1.21 -9.75
CA PRO A 50 8.31 0.55 -9.90
C PRO A 50 8.15 -0.84 -10.54
N ALA A 51 9.23 -1.36 -11.12
CA ALA A 51 9.23 -2.67 -11.75
C ALA A 51 8.98 -3.78 -10.71
N ALA A 52 8.60 -4.97 -11.17
CA ALA A 52 8.54 -6.14 -10.29
C ALA A 52 9.93 -6.40 -9.66
N GLY A 53 9.95 -6.71 -8.37
CA GLY A 53 11.14 -6.85 -7.54
C GLY A 53 11.66 -5.55 -6.93
N SER A 54 11.23 -4.38 -7.42
CA SER A 54 11.70 -3.10 -6.89
C SER A 54 11.21 -2.85 -5.46
N PRO A 55 12.07 -2.28 -4.59
CA PRO A 55 11.67 -1.89 -3.25
C PRO A 55 10.75 -0.67 -3.29
N VAL A 56 9.74 -0.67 -2.44
CA VAL A 56 8.75 0.40 -2.34
C VAL A 56 8.52 0.80 -0.90
N GLU A 57 8.14 2.05 -0.73
CA GLU A 57 7.57 2.56 0.51
C GLU A 57 6.13 3.00 0.27
N LEU A 58 5.32 2.92 1.32
CA LEU A 58 3.89 3.23 1.26
C LEU A 58 3.36 3.77 2.59
N SER A 59 2.32 4.59 2.49
CA SER A 59 1.49 5.03 3.59
C SER A 59 0.02 4.80 3.22
N VAL A 60 -0.70 4.04 4.04
CA VAL A 60 -2.13 3.74 3.87
C VAL A 60 -2.88 4.40 5.02
N ARG A 61 -3.86 5.24 4.71
CA ARG A 61 -4.75 5.77 5.72
C ARG A 61 -5.81 4.73 6.07
N LEU A 62 -5.80 4.25 7.31
CA LEU A 62 -6.79 3.26 7.76
C LEU A 62 -8.14 3.93 8.02
N PRO A 63 -9.26 3.18 7.94
CA PRO A 63 -10.56 3.67 8.35
C PRO A 63 -10.52 4.11 9.82
N LEU A 64 -11.10 5.27 10.11
CA LEU A 64 -11.29 5.75 11.47
C LEU A 64 -12.32 4.86 12.17
N LEU A 65 -11.85 3.99 13.07
CA LEU A 65 -12.72 3.32 14.04
C LEU A 65 -13.05 4.25 15.20
N ASP A 66 -12.10 5.13 15.55
CA ASP A 66 -12.25 6.23 16.50
C ASP A 66 -11.79 7.54 15.82
N PRO A 67 -12.67 8.55 15.66
CA PRO A 67 -12.30 9.84 15.09
C PRO A 67 -11.14 10.56 15.81
N HIS A 68 -10.89 10.23 17.09
CA HIS A 68 -9.85 10.84 17.92
C HIS A 68 -8.50 10.13 17.81
N CYS A 69 -8.44 9.00 17.11
CA CYS A 69 -7.20 8.25 16.89
C CYS A 69 -7.07 7.86 15.40
N PRO A 70 -6.76 8.83 14.52
CA PRO A 70 -6.33 8.53 13.16
C PRO A 70 -5.09 7.64 13.18
N VAL A 71 -5.13 6.53 12.43
CA VAL A 71 -3.99 5.61 12.30
C VAL A 71 -3.60 5.49 10.83
N ASP A 72 -2.33 5.76 10.55
CA ASP A 72 -1.70 5.47 9.28
C ASP A 72 -0.90 4.16 9.39
N LEU A 73 -1.05 3.29 8.40
CA LEU A 73 -0.15 2.16 8.20
C LEU A 73 0.99 2.60 7.27
N ARG A 74 2.21 2.65 7.81
CA ARG A 74 3.43 2.90 7.03
C ARG A 74 4.14 1.60 6.76
N GLY A 75 4.68 1.44 5.56
CA GLY A 75 5.30 0.19 5.17
C GLY A 75 6.47 0.34 4.22
N GLN A 76 7.38 -0.62 4.31
CA GLN A 76 8.38 -0.92 3.29
C GLN A 76 8.09 -2.31 2.73
N GLY A 77 8.33 -2.48 1.44
CA GLY A 77 8.02 -3.74 0.77
C GLY A 77 8.63 -3.84 -0.62
N ARG A 78 8.09 -4.76 -1.40
CA ARG A 78 8.50 -5.00 -2.79
C ARG A 78 7.31 -5.22 -3.69
N VAL A 79 7.42 -4.73 -4.92
CA VAL A 79 6.47 -5.08 -5.98
C VAL A 79 6.65 -6.56 -6.32
N VAL A 80 5.62 -7.38 -6.12
CA VAL A 80 5.68 -8.82 -6.45
C VAL A 80 5.04 -9.15 -7.79
N ARG A 81 4.11 -8.31 -8.25
CA ARG A 81 3.41 -8.49 -9.53
C ARG A 81 2.85 -7.18 -10.05
N ILE A 82 2.88 -7.02 -11.37
CA ILE A 82 2.18 -5.95 -12.08
C ILE A 82 1.18 -6.64 -13.03
N ASP A 83 -0.10 -6.35 -12.86
CA ASP A 83 -1.15 -6.89 -13.72
C ASP A 83 -1.45 -5.91 -14.86
N GLN A 84 -1.60 -6.46 -16.06
CA GLN A 84 -1.91 -5.70 -17.27
C GLN A 84 -3.11 -6.31 -18.00
N LEU A 85 -3.93 -5.46 -18.62
CA LEU A 85 -5.03 -5.80 -19.49
C LEU A 85 -4.90 -4.96 -20.77
N ASP A 86 -4.89 -5.60 -21.94
CA ASP A 86 -4.75 -4.94 -23.25
C ASP A 86 -3.56 -3.96 -23.33
N GLY A 87 -2.43 -4.35 -22.72
CA GLY A 87 -1.21 -3.53 -22.66
C GLY A 87 -1.25 -2.38 -21.65
N ARG A 88 -2.37 -2.19 -20.94
CA ARG A 88 -2.52 -1.18 -19.88
C ARG A 88 -2.36 -1.81 -18.52
N ARG A 89 -1.68 -1.12 -17.60
CA ARG A 89 -1.58 -1.56 -16.20
C ARG A 89 -2.93 -1.43 -15.53
N VAL A 90 -3.37 -2.48 -14.84
CA VAL A 90 -4.64 -2.49 -14.09
C VAL A 90 -4.46 -2.65 -12.59
N GLY A 91 -3.30 -3.11 -12.14
CA GLY A 91 -2.97 -3.12 -10.73
C GLY A 91 -1.58 -3.64 -10.40
N VAL A 92 -1.21 -3.49 -9.13
CA VAL A 92 0.13 -3.79 -8.62
C VAL A 92 0.00 -4.47 -7.26
N ALA A 93 0.61 -5.65 -7.14
CA ALA A 93 0.70 -6.36 -5.87
C ALA A 93 2.01 -6.00 -5.17
N VAL A 94 1.92 -5.66 -3.88
CA VAL A 94 3.07 -5.34 -3.03
C VAL A 94 3.07 -6.31 -1.84
N SER A 95 4.22 -6.93 -1.57
CA SER A 95 4.47 -7.65 -0.32
C SER A 95 5.15 -6.74 0.68
N PHE A 96 4.76 -6.83 1.95
CA PHE A 96 5.42 -6.08 3.01
C PHE A 96 6.68 -6.81 3.50
N ASP A 97 7.77 -6.04 3.65
CA ASP A 97 8.95 -6.45 4.39
C ASP A 97 8.83 -6.00 5.86
N ARG A 98 8.29 -4.79 6.07
CA ARG A 98 8.02 -4.21 7.39
C ARG A 98 6.81 -3.28 7.32
N ILE A 99 5.97 -3.32 8.35
CA ILE A 99 4.89 -2.36 8.56
C ILE A 99 4.92 -1.80 9.97
N GLU A 100 4.39 -0.60 10.12
CA GLU A 100 4.20 0.09 11.39
C GLU A 100 2.83 0.78 11.38
N LEU A 101 2.13 0.72 12.51
CA LEU A 101 0.93 1.51 12.75
C LEU A 101 1.35 2.78 13.49
N LYS A 102 1.10 3.93 12.88
CA LYS A 102 1.38 5.23 13.47
C LYS A 102 0.05 5.92 13.75
N ALA A 103 -0.25 6.15 15.02
CA ALA A 103 -1.30 7.08 15.39
C ALA A 103 -0.80 8.50 15.06
N ASP A 104 -1.63 9.29 14.40
CA ASP A 104 -1.39 10.73 14.26
C ASP A 104 -1.70 11.37 15.62
N ASP A 105 -0.67 11.88 16.30
CA ASP A 105 -0.82 12.62 17.55
C ASP A 105 -1.58 13.93 17.25
N TRP A 106 -2.86 13.99 17.61
CA TRP A 106 -3.72 15.14 17.38
C TRP A 106 -3.39 16.35 18.30
N GLU A 107 -2.37 16.26 19.17
CA GLU A 107 -2.06 17.27 20.20
C GLU A 107 -1.39 18.57 19.69
N SER A 108 -1.37 18.87 18.39
CA SER A 108 -0.69 20.09 17.88
C SER A 108 -1.58 21.26 17.49
N LEU A 109 -2.90 21.24 17.74
CA LEU A 109 -3.81 22.33 17.33
C LEU A 109 -4.93 22.66 18.34
N THR A 110 -4.62 22.73 19.64
CA THR A 110 -5.51 23.41 20.60
C THR A 110 -4.76 24.46 21.40
#